data_AF-A0A960D0Q3-F1
#
_entry.id   AF-A0A960D0Q3-F1
#
_cell.length_a   1.000
_cell.length_b   1.000
_cell.length_c   1.000
_cell.angle_alpha   90.00
_cell.angle_beta   90.00
_cell.angle_gamma   90.00
#
_symmetry.space_group_name_H-M   'P 1'
#
loop_
_entity.id
_entity.type
_entity.pdbx_description
1 polymer ?
#
loop_
_entity_poly.entity_id
_entity_poly.type
_entity_poly.pdbx_seq_one_letter_code
_entity_poly.pdbx_strand_id
1 'polypeptide(L)'
;MTQLPPALRSLVGPIADVGAPFNSGDAVRDPSLPFRRMIRAGHRGDVWFVWYEHGGIAYFWQAVVARVTGGGKAITDVTTLANAGTISDTLCTLTDGVYAGRVPPYPDGAWATESY
;
A
#
# COMPACT_ATOMS: atom_id res chain seq x y z
N MET A 1 1.51 16.88 -2.57
CA MET A 1 1.32 16.02 -3.76
C MET A 1 2.29 14.85 -3.69
N THR A 2 1.80 13.66 -3.33
CA THR A 2 2.55 12.40 -3.35
C THR A 2 3.18 12.13 -4.71
N GLN A 3 4.46 11.79 -4.78
CA GLN A 3 5.15 11.41 -6.03
C GLN A 3 5.05 9.92 -6.34
N LEU A 4 3.94 9.25 -5.95
CA LEU A 4 3.73 7.86 -6.31
C LEU A 4 3.59 7.73 -7.83
N PRO A 5 4.31 6.79 -8.46
CA PRO A 5 4.09 6.42 -9.84
C PRO A 5 2.60 6.20 -10.16
N PRO A 6 2.06 6.69 -11.29
CA PRO A 6 0.64 6.57 -11.61
C PRO A 6 0.10 5.14 -11.53
N ALA A 7 0.90 4.16 -11.94
CA ALA A 7 0.50 2.77 -11.90
C ALA A 7 0.36 2.22 -10.46
N LEU A 8 1.20 2.68 -9.53
CA LEU A 8 1.05 2.36 -8.10
C LEU A 8 -0.13 3.07 -7.46
N ARG A 9 -0.42 4.31 -7.88
CA ARG A 9 -1.65 5.01 -7.47
C ARG A 9 -2.89 4.26 -7.94
N SER A 10 -2.86 3.71 -9.17
CA SER A 10 -3.95 2.88 -9.69
C SER A 10 -4.12 1.60 -8.87
N LEU A 11 -3.01 0.95 -8.48
CA LEU A 11 -3.04 -0.26 -7.65
C LEU A 11 -3.62 0.00 -6.25
N VAL A 12 -3.21 1.11 -5.62
CA VAL A 12 -3.61 1.45 -4.24
C VAL A 12 -4.96 2.17 -4.18
N GLY A 13 -5.41 2.78 -5.27
CA GLY A 13 -6.63 3.60 -5.32
C GLY A 13 -6.49 4.98 -4.64
N PRO A 14 -7.61 5.71 -4.42
CA PRO A 14 -7.58 7.04 -3.81
C PRO A 14 -6.88 7.03 -2.45
N ILE A 15 -5.90 7.91 -2.28
CA ILE A 15 -5.04 7.95 -1.10
C ILE A 15 -4.65 9.39 -0.77
N ALA A 16 -4.75 9.77 0.50
CA ALA A 16 -4.34 11.06 1.03
C ALA A 16 -2.80 11.11 1.21
N ASP A 17 -2.25 12.32 1.11
CA ASP A 17 -0.83 12.59 1.42
C ASP A 17 -0.52 12.31 2.90
N VAL A 18 0.76 12.16 3.24
CA VAL A 18 1.20 11.95 4.63
C VAL A 18 0.68 13.07 5.52
N GLY A 19 -0.02 12.70 6.60
CA GLY A 19 -0.59 13.64 7.57
C GLY A 19 -1.84 14.39 7.13
N ALA A 20 -2.29 14.24 5.88
CA ALA A 20 -3.52 14.87 5.40
C ALA A 20 -4.79 14.25 6.03
N PRO A 21 -5.95 14.94 6.00
CA PRO A 21 -7.22 14.36 6.42
C PRO A 21 -7.63 13.18 5.53
N PHE A 22 -8.31 12.20 6.14
CA PHE A 22 -8.89 11.05 5.46
C PHE A 22 -10.05 10.46 6.30
N ASN A 23 -10.89 9.63 5.71
CA ASN A 23 -11.94 8.91 6.43
C ASN A 23 -11.34 7.69 7.13
N SER A 24 -11.07 7.81 8.44
CA SER A 24 -10.43 6.75 9.23
C SER A 24 -11.41 5.70 9.80
N GLY A 25 -12.71 5.99 9.80
CA GLY A 25 -13.76 5.09 10.31
C GLY A 25 -14.86 4.86 9.28
N ASP A 26 -15.89 4.11 9.67
CA ASP A 26 -17.06 3.79 8.85
C ASP A 26 -18.02 4.98 8.67
N ALA A 27 -18.05 5.90 9.63
CA ALA A 27 -18.80 7.14 9.53
C ALA A 27 -18.13 8.14 8.58
N VAL A 28 -18.67 8.28 7.37
CA VAL A 28 -18.23 9.26 6.37
C VAL A 28 -18.63 10.66 6.80
N ARG A 29 -17.64 11.47 7.19
CA ARG A 29 -17.83 12.88 7.56
C ARG A 29 -17.65 13.81 6.37
N ASP A 30 -16.74 13.46 5.47
CA ASP A 30 -16.50 14.18 4.22
C ASP A 30 -16.32 13.16 3.08
N PRO A 31 -17.28 13.07 2.15
CA PRO A 31 -17.24 12.10 1.06
C PRO A 31 -16.17 12.41 0.00
N SER A 32 -15.56 13.61 0.02
CA SER A 32 -14.44 13.96 -0.87
C SER A 32 -13.10 13.39 -0.41
N LEU A 33 -13.00 12.97 0.86
CA LEU A 33 -11.77 12.40 1.42
C LEU A 33 -11.65 10.91 1.11
N PRO A 34 -10.45 10.40 0.80
CA PRO A 34 -10.23 8.97 0.65
C PRO A 34 -10.29 8.25 2.00
N PHE A 35 -10.39 6.92 1.96
CA PHE A 35 -10.27 6.04 3.14
C PHE A 35 -8.85 5.55 3.39
N ARG A 36 -7.89 6.00 2.58
CA ARG A 36 -6.48 5.61 2.71
C ARG A 36 -5.63 6.85 2.95
N ARG A 37 -4.63 6.75 3.83
CA ARG A 37 -3.63 7.80 4.02
C ARG A 37 -2.22 7.23 3.94
N MET A 38 -1.39 7.81 3.08
CA MET A 38 -0.02 7.33 2.92
C MET A 38 0.78 7.56 4.20
N ILE A 39 1.54 6.54 4.61
CA ILE A 39 2.57 6.64 5.65
C ILE A 39 3.92 6.87 5.00
N ARG A 40 4.31 5.97 4.08
CA ARG A 40 5.63 5.97 3.44
C ARG A 40 5.57 5.21 2.12
N ALA A 41 6.39 5.60 1.16
CA ALA A 41 6.64 4.82 -0.04
C ALA A 41 8.12 4.91 -0.43
N GLY A 42 8.60 3.91 -1.14
CA GLY A 42 9.97 3.84 -1.62
C GLY A 42 10.15 2.67 -2.58
N HIS A 43 11.36 2.51 -3.11
CA HIS A 43 11.65 1.43 -4.04
C HIS A 43 13.11 0.98 -4.00
N ARG A 44 13.35 -0.25 -4.45
CA ARG A 44 14.66 -0.81 -4.76
C ARG A 44 14.60 -1.40 -6.17
N GLY A 45 15.27 -0.75 -7.12
CA GLY A 45 15.13 -1.09 -8.53
C GLY A 45 13.69 -0.89 -9.00
N ASP A 46 13.11 -1.93 -9.60
CA ASP A 46 11.74 -1.99 -10.09
C ASP A 46 10.72 -2.41 -9.01
N VAL A 47 11.16 -2.76 -7.80
CA VAL A 47 10.25 -3.18 -6.72
C VAL A 47 9.97 -2.02 -5.77
N TRP A 48 8.71 -1.59 -5.77
CA TRP A 48 8.18 -0.51 -4.95
C TRP A 48 7.39 -1.04 -3.76
N PHE A 49 7.41 -0.29 -2.66
CA PHE A 49 6.50 -0.48 -1.55
C PHE A 49 5.70 0.80 -1.27
N VAL A 50 4.46 0.61 -0.81
CA VAL A 50 3.60 1.67 -0.29
C VAL A 50 3.01 1.20 1.04
N TRP A 51 3.20 1.98 2.08
CA TRP A 51 2.55 1.81 3.37
C TRP A 51 1.48 2.87 3.56
N TYR A 52 0.32 2.45 4.04
CA TYR A 52 -0.79 3.36 4.27
C TYR A 52 -1.68 2.90 5.42
N GLU A 53 -2.39 3.84 6.01
CA GLU A 53 -3.52 3.58 6.91
C GLU A 53 -4.76 3.33 6.05
N HIS A 54 -5.56 2.33 6.41
CA HIS A 54 -6.82 1.99 5.77
C HIS A 54 -7.94 2.14 6.81
N GLY A 55 -8.85 3.08 6.57
CA GLY A 55 -10.06 3.28 7.37
C GLY A 55 -11.29 2.63 6.75
N GLY A 56 -12.42 2.67 7.46
CA GLY A 56 -13.67 2.05 7.05
C GLY A 56 -14.26 1.25 8.21
N ILE A 57 -14.89 0.10 7.92
CA ILE A 57 -15.44 -0.81 8.95
C ILE A 57 -14.36 -1.21 9.97
N ALA A 58 -13.12 -1.36 9.50
CA ALA A 58 -11.96 -1.56 10.33
C ALA A 58 -10.89 -0.50 10.02
N TYR A 59 -10.05 -0.24 11.02
CA TYR A 59 -8.83 0.54 10.89
C TYR A 59 -7.62 -0.38 10.96
N PHE A 60 -6.76 -0.35 9.95
CA PHE A 60 -5.53 -1.13 9.94
C PHE A 60 -4.45 -0.45 9.10
N TRP A 61 -3.21 -0.92 9.23
CA TRP A 61 -2.12 -0.55 8.36
C TRP A 61 -1.97 -1.54 7.23
N GLN A 62 -1.59 -1.04 6.06
CA GLN A 62 -1.34 -1.85 4.88
C GLN A 62 0.09 -1.68 4.41
N ALA A 63 0.70 -2.77 3.97
CA ALA A 63 1.84 -2.74 3.07
C ALA A 63 1.50 -3.41 1.73
N VAL A 64 1.68 -2.66 0.65
CA VAL A 64 1.62 -3.16 -0.74
C VAL A 64 3.03 -3.12 -1.29
N VAL A 65 3.52 -4.26 -1.77
CA VAL A 65 4.78 -4.36 -2.49
C VAL A 65 4.49 -4.83 -3.90
N ALA A 66 4.95 -4.09 -4.90
CA ALA A 66 4.71 -4.40 -6.29
C ALA A 66 5.96 -4.18 -7.14
N ARG A 67 6.15 -5.05 -8.11
CA ARG A 67 7.09 -4.83 -9.20
C ARG A 67 6.44 -3.91 -10.23
N VAL A 68 7.15 -2.87 -10.61
CA VAL A 68 6.73 -1.85 -11.56
C VAL A 68 7.75 -1.81 -12.69
N THR A 69 7.38 -2.35 -13.85
CA THR A 69 8.25 -2.39 -15.03
C THR A 69 7.71 -1.49 -16.14
N GLY A 70 8.62 -1.01 -16.99
CA GLY A 70 8.28 -0.16 -18.11
C GLY A 70 9.33 -0.20 -19.21
N GLY A 71 8.90 0.12 -20.43
CA GLY A 71 9.78 0.38 -21.56
C GLY A 71 9.87 1.89 -21.82
N GLY A 72 11.08 2.46 -21.75
CA GLY A 72 11.29 3.90 -22.00
C GLY A 72 10.71 4.79 -20.89
N LYS A 73 9.87 5.77 -21.25
CA LYS A 73 9.27 6.75 -20.31
C LYS A 73 7.92 6.34 -19.71
N ALA A 74 7.39 5.17 -20.07
CA ALA A 74 6.09 4.71 -19.60
C ALA A 74 6.22 3.45 -18.75
N ILE A 75 5.61 3.47 -17.56
CA ILE A 75 5.34 2.26 -16.78
C ILE A 75 4.24 1.50 -17.52
N THR A 76 4.50 0.25 -17.89
CA THR A 76 3.56 -0.59 -18.66
C THR A 76 2.92 -1.67 -17.82
N ASP A 77 3.61 -2.15 -16.77
CA ASP A 77 3.17 -3.31 -16.01
C ASP A 77 3.38 -3.13 -14.51
N VAL A 78 2.39 -3.56 -13.73
CA VAL A 78 2.46 -3.62 -12.27
C VAL A 78 2.06 -5.03 -11.84
N THR A 79 2.96 -5.70 -11.11
CA THR A 79 2.71 -7.02 -10.53
C THR A 79 2.78 -6.92 -9.01
N THR A 80 1.67 -7.20 -8.34
CA THR A 80 1.65 -7.30 -6.88
C THR A 80 2.52 -8.48 -6.43
N LEU A 81 3.49 -8.20 -5.56
CA LEU A 81 4.36 -9.20 -4.93
C LEU A 81 3.87 -9.55 -3.51
N ALA A 82 3.29 -8.58 -2.82
CA ALA A 82 2.59 -8.78 -1.56
C ALA A 82 1.55 -7.69 -1.34
N ASN A 83 0.42 -8.07 -0.73
CA ASN A 83 -0.63 -7.14 -0.34
C ASN A 83 -1.25 -7.63 0.98
N ALA A 84 -0.83 -7.00 2.08
CA ALA A 84 -1.24 -7.43 3.40
C ALA A 84 -1.58 -6.26 4.33
N GLY A 85 -2.58 -6.54 5.16
CA GLY A 85 -3.05 -5.68 6.25
C GLY A 85 -2.49 -6.18 7.57
N THR A 86 -2.33 -5.26 8.52
CA THR A 86 -1.81 -5.53 9.85
C THR A 86 -2.33 -4.52 10.88
N ILE A 87 -2.48 -4.97 12.13
CA ILE A 87 -2.65 -4.10 13.33
C ILE A 87 -1.39 -4.07 14.21
N SER A 88 -0.31 -4.71 13.77
CA SER A 88 0.98 -4.77 14.46
C SER A 88 2.09 -4.07 13.66
N ASP A 89 3.34 -4.14 14.13
CA ASP A 89 4.53 -3.51 13.56
C ASP A 89 5.11 -4.23 12.32
N THR A 90 4.30 -5.05 11.64
CA THR A 90 4.77 -5.96 10.58
C THR A 90 4.96 -5.33 9.20
N LEU A 91 4.72 -4.02 9.04
CA LEU A 91 4.93 -3.30 7.76
C LEU A 91 6.38 -3.46 7.25
N CYS A 92 7.35 -3.32 8.16
CA CYS A 92 8.77 -3.52 7.87
C CYS A 92 9.05 -4.97 7.49
N THR A 93 8.66 -5.92 8.36
CA THR A 93 8.90 -7.35 8.17
C THR A 93 8.32 -7.87 6.85
N LEU A 94 7.13 -7.42 6.47
CA LEU A 94 6.53 -7.77 5.18
C LEU A 94 7.38 -7.27 4.01
N THR A 95 7.76 -5.99 4.05
CA THR A 95 8.52 -5.34 2.98
C THR A 95 9.90 -5.97 2.82
N ASP A 96 10.60 -6.21 3.94
CA ASP A 96 11.90 -6.85 3.98
C ASP A 96 11.83 -8.31 3.52
N GLY A 97 10.76 -9.02 3.89
CA GLY A 97 10.47 -10.37 3.41
C GLY A 97 10.40 -10.44 1.89
N VAL A 98 9.62 -9.56 1.26
CA VAL A 98 9.53 -9.48 -0.20
C VAL A 98 10.88 -9.17 -0.83
N TYR A 99 11.64 -8.22 -0.27
CA TYR A 99 12.99 -7.90 -0.75
C TYR A 99 13.99 -9.05 -0.58
N ALA A 100 13.78 -9.93 0.39
CA ALA A 100 14.54 -11.16 0.59
C ALA A 100 14.05 -12.33 -0.29
N GLY A 101 13.09 -12.11 -1.20
CA GLY A 101 12.50 -13.15 -2.04
C GLY A 101 11.51 -14.06 -1.30
N ARG A 102 11.08 -13.67 -0.09
CA ARG A 102 10.08 -14.36 0.72
C ARG A 102 8.74 -13.66 0.53
N VAL A 103 8.09 -13.98 -0.58
CA VAL A 103 6.65 -13.70 -0.80
C VAL A 103 5.84 -14.76 -0.02
N PRO A 104 4.49 -14.65 0.14
CA PRO A 104 3.73 -15.38 1.17
C PRO A 104 4.26 -16.79 1.48
N PRO A 105 4.45 -17.13 2.76
CA PRO A 105 3.56 -16.78 3.88
C PRO A 105 3.77 -15.38 4.48
N TYR A 106 2.67 -14.76 4.91
CA TYR A 106 2.66 -13.47 5.62
C TYR A 106 3.22 -13.62 7.04
N PRO A 107 3.93 -12.61 7.58
CA PRO A 107 4.41 -12.65 8.95
C PRO A 107 3.24 -12.69 9.94
N ASP A 108 3.48 -13.24 11.14
CA ASP A 108 2.48 -13.30 12.21
C ASP A 108 1.87 -11.92 12.48
N GLY A 109 0.54 -11.84 12.54
CA GLY A 109 -0.20 -10.59 12.73
C GLY A 109 -0.52 -9.82 11.44
N ALA A 110 0.03 -10.23 10.28
CA ALA A 110 -0.42 -9.77 8.98
C ALA A 110 -1.39 -10.78 8.33
N TRP A 111 -2.29 -10.28 7.49
CA TRP A 111 -3.23 -11.10 6.73
C TRP A 111 -3.29 -10.64 5.27
N ALA A 112 -3.59 -11.58 4.38
CA ALA A 112 -3.85 -11.28 2.97
C ALA A 112 -5.05 -10.33 2.86
N THR A 113 -4.93 -9.30 2.05
CA THR A 113 -6.04 -8.35 1.79
C THR A 113 -6.49 -8.35 0.34
N GLU A 114 -6.04 -9.33 -0.45
CA GLU A 114 -6.56 -9.53 -1.79
C GLU A 114 -7.98 -10.11 -1.70
N SER A 115 -8.96 -9.25 -1.43
CA SER A 115 -10.39 -9.47 -1.65
C SER A 115 -11.18 -8.29 -1.11
N TYR A 116 -11.38 -7.24 -1.94
CA TYR A 116 -12.62 -6.46 -2.04
C TYR A 116 -12.64 -5.71 -3.38
#